data_AF-A0A409WL49-F1
#
_entry.id   AF-A0A409WL49-F1
#
_cell.length_a   1.000
_cell.length_b   1.000
_cell.length_c   1.000
_cell.angle_alpha   90.00
_cell.angle_beta   90.00
_cell.angle_gamma   90.00
#
_symmetry.space_group_name_H-M   'P 1'
#
loop_
_entity.id
_entity.type
_entity.pdbx_description
1 polymer ?
#
loop_
_entity_poly.entity_id
_entity_poly.type
_entity_poly.pdbx_seq_one_letter_code
_entity_poly.pdbx_strand_id
1 'polypeptide(L)'
;MQHAGGPPPPSGPPGGPPRAGGAPGAPRTSTPARAQPPAPKYPPGDRSHIPDYAQPAYRVISQLLERFKQMSPQPNQRRQVENLEQRINPLFDALNCETLSRPVVDQLTVLTRAMEAHDRPAALALHVDLLTRGSQTDDIGMWMSGVKQLIMTL
;
A
#
# COMPACT_ATOMS: atom_id res chain seq x y z
N MET A 1 76.75 6.59 -10.07
CA MET A 1 77.58 6.85 -8.87
C MET A 1 76.78 7.68 -7.88
N GLN A 2 76.49 7.12 -6.69
CA GLN A 2 76.52 7.75 -5.34
C GLN A 2 75.48 8.88 -5.06
N HIS A 3 74.41 8.63 -4.28
CA HIS A 3 74.31 8.67 -2.79
C HIS A 3 74.52 10.09 -2.23
N ALA A 4 73.86 10.61 -1.17
CA ALA A 4 72.81 10.23 -0.22
C ALA A 4 72.60 11.46 0.71
N GLY A 5 71.54 11.50 1.52
CA GLY A 5 71.56 12.36 2.72
C GLY A 5 70.21 12.78 3.30
N GLY A 6 69.54 11.89 4.03
CA GLY A 6 68.47 12.21 4.98
C GLY A 6 68.51 11.24 6.18
N PRO A 7 68.57 11.72 7.45
CA PRO A 7 68.86 10.92 8.64
C PRO A 7 67.66 10.13 9.25
N PRO A 8 67.90 9.20 10.22
CA PRO A 8 67.12 7.98 10.50
C PRO A 8 66.11 8.07 11.70
N PRO A 9 65.34 7.00 12.02
CA PRO A 9 64.20 6.99 12.96
C PRO A 9 64.57 6.46 14.37
N PRO A 10 63.66 6.59 15.36
CA PRO A 10 63.15 5.39 16.07
C PRO A 10 61.68 5.53 16.58
N SER A 11 60.81 4.52 16.40
CA SER A 11 60.47 3.41 17.33
C SER A 11 59.38 3.72 18.36
N GLY A 12 58.25 3.00 18.27
CA GLY A 12 57.26 2.82 19.35
C GLY A 12 56.61 1.42 19.22
N PRO A 13 56.34 0.68 20.32
CA PRO A 13 56.43 -0.78 20.33
C PRO A 13 55.04 -1.46 20.54
N PRO A 14 54.90 -2.72 21.01
CA PRO A 14 54.27 -3.79 20.22
C PRO A 14 53.05 -4.44 20.92
N GLY A 15 52.36 -5.34 20.21
CA GLY A 15 51.71 -6.51 20.83
C GLY A 15 50.34 -6.29 21.48
N GLY A 16 49.31 -6.85 20.85
CA GLY A 16 48.01 -7.08 21.50
C GLY A 16 48.07 -8.31 22.43
N PRO A 17 47.51 -8.22 23.66
CA PRO A 17 47.24 -9.38 24.52
C PRO A 17 45.73 -9.75 24.55
N PRO A 18 45.34 -10.86 25.21
CA PRO A 18 44.34 -11.80 24.70
C PRO A 18 42.93 -11.66 25.30
N ARG A 19 42.02 -12.40 24.67
CA ARG A 19 40.61 -12.64 25.02
C ARG A 19 40.50 -13.51 26.28
N ALA A 20 39.92 -13.02 27.38
CA ALA A 20 39.22 -13.81 28.40
C ALA A 20 38.54 -12.95 29.49
N GLY A 21 37.25 -13.21 29.76
CA GLY A 21 36.68 -13.17 31.11
C GLY A 21 35.90 -11.93 31.58
N GLY A 22 34.57 -12.09 31.75
CA GLY A 22 33.90 -11.75 33.03
C GLY A 22 33.10 -10.43 33.19
N ALA A 23 31.75 -10.57 33.18
CA ALA A 23 30.72 -9.77 33.88
C ALA A 23 30.37 -8.32 33.42
N PRO A 24 29.22 -7.75 33.85
CA PRO A 24 27.84 -8.24 33.87
C PRO A 24 26.94 -7.45 32.88
N GLY A 25 25.73 -7.97 32.63
CA GLY A 25 24.85 -7.60 31.52
C GLY A 25 24.46 -6.12 31.41
N ALA A 26 24.67 -5.57 30.22
CA ALA A 26 23.95 -4.38 29.74
C ALA A 26 22.50 -4.77 29.39
N PRO A 27 21.49 -3.96 29.75
CA PRO A 27 20.11 -4.25 29.42
C PRO A 27 19.95 -4.18 27.91
N ARG A 28 19.58 -5.31 27.29
CA ARG A 28 19.16 -5.36 25.90
C ARG A 28 17.87 -4.55 25.81
N THR A 29 17.93 -3.40 25.15
CA THR A 29 16.75 -2.64 24.79
C THR A 29 15.87 -3.54 23.91
N SER A 30 14.78 -4.02 24.50
CA SER A 30 13.77 -4.78 23.82
C SER A 30 13.11 -3.83 22.84
N THR A 31 13.31 -4.02 21.55
CA THR A 31 12.48 -3.36 20.55
C THR A 31 11.03 -3.77 20.81
N PRO A 32 10.08 -2.83 20.94
CA PRO A 32 8.68 -3.19 21.13
C PRO A 32 8.24 -3.98 19.91
N ALA A 33 7.80 -5.22 20.14
CA ALA A 33 7.15 -6.02 19.12
C ALA A 33 5.95 -5.22 18.59
N ARG A 34 6.03 -4.77 17.35
CA ARG A 34 4.90 -4.15 16.65
C ARG A 34 3.77 -5.17 16.71
N ALA A 35 2.69 -4.83 17.42
CA ALA A 35 1.50 -5.66 17.48
C ALA A 35 1.10 -6.00 16.04
N GLN A 36 1.04 -7.30 15.73
CA GLN A 36 0.59 -7.74 14.42
C GLN A 36 -0.87 -7.31 14.27
N PRO A 37 -1.26 -6.73 13.12
CA PRO A 37 -2.67 -6.42 12.88
C PRO A 37 -3.50 -7.70 13.01
N PRO A 38 -4.75 -7.59 13.50
CA PRO A 38 -5.62 -8.74 13.63
C PRO A 38 -5.74 -9.47 12.28
N ALA A 39 -5.84 -10.79 12.34
CA ALA A 39 -6.03 -11.61 11.16
C ALA A 39 -7.28 -11.13 10.39
N PRO A 40 -7.23 -11.05 9.05
CA PRO A 40 -8.38 -10.64 8.27
C PRO A 40 -9.58 -11.56 8.57
N LYS A 41 -10.77 -10.95 8.68
CA LYS A 41 -12.02 -11.62 9.09
C LYS A 41 -12.44 -12.73 8.12
N TYR A 42 -11.99 -12.64 6.86
CA TYR A 42 -12.32 -13.55 5.77
C TYR A 42 -11.07 -13.88 4.95
N PRO A 43 -11.00 -15.08 4.31
CA PRO A 43 -9.89 -15.44 3.45
C PRO A 43 -9.78 -14.51 2.22
N PRO A 44 -8.57 -14.24 1.71
CA PRO A 44 -8.37 -13.37 0.56
C PRO A 44 -9.08 -13.94 -0.67
N GLY A 45 -9.87 -13.10 -1.35
CA GLY A 45 -10.66 -13.49 -2.51
C GLY A 45 -12.09 -13.94 -2.21
N ASP A 46 -12.45 -14.17 -0.94
CA ASP A 46 -13.84 -14.30 -0.55
C ASP A 46 -14.53 -12.92 -0.58
N ARG A 47 -15.65 -12.85 -1.28
CA ARG A 47 -16.46 -11.63 -1.49
C ARG A 47 -17.92 -11.85 -1.11
N SER A 48 -18.22 -12.98 -0.46
CA SER A 48 -19.59 -13.39 -0.10
C SER A 48 -20.17 -12.59 1.06
N HIS A 49 -19.34 -11.82 1.77
CA HIS A 49 -19.71 -11.07 2.97
C HIS A 49 -19.84 -9.57 2.73
N ILE A 50 -19.76 -9.11 1.48
CA ILE A 50 -20.01 -7.69 1.15
C ILE A 50 -21.48 -7.37 1.49
N PRO A 51 -21.73 -6.40 2.39
CA PRO A 51 -23.08 -6.08 2.83
C PRO A 51 -23.89 -5.39 1.72
N ASP A 52 -25.22 -5.49 1.79
CA ASP A 52 -26.14 -5.03 0.73
C ASP A 52 -25.92 -3.54 0.37
N TYR A 53 -25.64 -2.69 1.35
CA TYR A 53 -25.38 -1.27 1.13
C TYR A 53 -24.07 -0.99 0.37
N ALA A 54 -23.11 -1.92 0.38
CA ALA A 54 -21.83 -1.82 -0.32
C ALA A 54 -21.85 -2.49 -1.71
N GLN A 55 -22.86 -3.34 -1.98
CA GLN A 55 -23.00 -4.08 -3.24
C GLN A 55 -23.03 -3.18 -4.49
N PRO A 56 -23.73 -2.02 -4.51
CA PRO A 56 -23.73 -1.15 -5.68
C PRO A 56 -22.33 -0.69 -6.07
N ALA A 57 -21.53 -0.24 -5.09
CA ALA A 57 -20.17 0.21 -5.33
C ALA A 57 -19.27 -0.94 -5.82
N TYR A 58 -19.36 -2.12 -5.18
CA TYR A 58 -18.62 -3.31 -5.59
C TYR A 58 -18.91 -3.67 -7.05
N ARG A 59 -20.20 -3.77 -7.43
CA ARG A 59 -20.62 -4.17 -8.78
C ARG A 59 -20.09 -3.24 -9.86
N VAL A 60 -20.18 -1.93 -9.66
CA VAL A 60 -19.71 -0.95 -10.66
C VAL A 60 -18.19 -1.04 -10.84
N ILE A 61 -17.43 -1.10 -9.75
CA ILE A 61 -15.97 -1.17 -9.81
C ILE A 61 -15.51 -2.47 -10.47
N SER A 62 -16.13 -3.60 -10.13
CA SER A 62 -15.86 -4.89 -10.79
C SER A 62 -16.12 -4.82 -12.30
N GLN A 63 -17.26 -4.26 -12.72
CA GLN A 63 -17.58 -4.13 -14.15
C GLN A 63 -16.59 -3.22 -14.89
N LEU A 64 -16.19 -2.10 -14.29
CA LEU A 64 -15.20 -1.19 -14.89
C LEU A 64 -13.83 -1.85 -15.02
N LEU A 65 -13.42 -2.62 -14.02
CA LEU A 65 -12.18 -3.39 -14.04
C LEU A 65 -12.19 -4.47 -15.14
N GLU A 66 -13.31 -5.18 -15.30
CA GLU A 66 -13.51 -6.15 -16.37
C GLU A 66 -13.49 -5.50 -17.76
N ARG A 67 -14.18 -4.36 -17.93
CA ARG A 67 -14.15 -3.58 -19.18
C ARG A 67 -12.73 -3.13 -19.51
N PHE A 68 -12.00 -2.61 -18.53
CA PHE A 68 -10.61 -2.20 -18.73
C PHE A 68 -9.73 -3.39 -19.17
N LYS A 69 -9.92 -4.56 -18.54
CA LYS A 69 -9.23 -5.80 -18.96
C LYS A 69 -9.52 -6.19 -20.41
N GLN A 70 -10.78 -6.07 -20.85
CA GLN A 70 -11.17 -6.38 -22.23
C GLN A 70 -10.62 -5.37 -23.25
N MET A 71 -10.52 -4.10 -22.87
CA MET A 71 -10.00 -3.03 -23.73
C MET A 71 -8.46 -3.00 -23.82
N SER A 72 -7.77 -3.82 -23.03
CA SER A 72 -6.30 -3.84 -22.92
C SER A 72 -5.65 -5.12 -23.47
N PRO A 73 -5.69 -5.38 -24.80
CA PRO A 73 -5.16 -6.60 -25.40
C PRO A 73 -3.62 -6.66 -25.47
N GLN A 74 -2.95 -5.50 -25.39
CA GLN A 74 -1.50 -5.41 -25.56
C GLN A 74 -0.76 -5.91 -24.30
N PRO A 75 0.36 -6.64 -24.41
CA PRO A 75 1.09 -7.18 -23.26
C PRO A 75 1.48 -6.16 -22.19
N ASN A 76 1.87 -4.94 -22.61
CA ASN A 76 2.21 -3.88 -21.66
C ASN A 76 0.97 -3.35 -20.92
N GLN A 77 -0.19 -3.33 -21.57
CA GLN A 77 -1.45 -2.92 -20.94
C GLN A 77 -1.97 -4.00 -19.99
N ARG A 78 -1.78 -5.29 -20.31
CA ARG A 78 -2.11 -6.40 -19.39
C ARG A 78 -1.41 -6.27 -18.05
N ARG A 79 -0.12 -5.91 -18.04
CA ARG A 79 0.61 -5.61 -16.79
C ARG A 79 0.00 -4.45 -16.01
N GLN A 80 -0.53 -3.43 -16.70
CA GLN A 80 -1.21 -2.31 -16.04
C GLN A 80 -2.55 -2.74 -15.45
N VAL A 81 -3.29 -3.61 -16.13
CA VAL A 81 -4.52 -4.22 -15.61
C VAL A 81 -4.21 -5.03 -14.36
N GLU A 82 -3.22 -5.92 -14.39
CA GLU A 82 -2.83 -6.72 -13.21
C GLU A 82 -2.40 -5.84 -12.04
N ASN A 83 -1.64 -4.77 -12.29
CA ASN A 83 -1.26 -3.82 -11.23
C ASN A 83 -2.47 -3.09 -10.67
N LEU A 84 -3.43 -2.73 -11.51
CA LEU A 84 -4.67 -2.08 -11.10
C LEU A 84 -5.55 -3.02 -10.29
N GLU A 85 -5.73 -4.27 -10.73
CA GLU A 85 -6.45 -5.31 -10.00
C GLU A 85 -5.85 -5.49 -8.58
N GLN A 86 -4.52 -5.56 -8.47
CA GLN A 86 -3.84 -5.62 -7.18
C GLN A 86 -4.06 -4.40 -6.29
N ARG A 87 -4.21 -3.20 -6.86
CA ARG A 87 -4.51 -1.96 -6.10
C ARG A 87 -5.98 -1.85 -5.69
N ILE A 88 -6.88 -2.45 -6.45
CA ILE A 88 -8.32 -2.46 -6.15
C ILE A 88 -8.69 -3.57 -5.16
N ASN A 89 -7.96 -4.68 -5.12
CA ASN A 89 -8.24 -5.78 -4.19
C ASN A 89 -8.40 -5.36 -2.71
N PRO A 90 -7.53 -4.50 -2.14
CA PRO A 90 -7.70 -4.01 -0.77
C PRO A 90 -9.02 -3.26 -0.53
N LEU A 91 -9.59 -2.60 -1.54
CA LEU A 91 -10.92 -1.99 -1.43
C LEU A 91 -11.99 -3.07 -1.25
N PHE A 92 -11.94 -4.12 -2.07
CA PHE A 92 -12.90 -5.21 -1.95
C PHE A 92 -12.75 -5.98 -0.64
N ASP A 93 -11.53 -6.15 -0.14
CA ASP A 93 -11.29 -6.71 1.19
C ASP A 93 -11.88 -5.83 2.29
N ALA A 94 -11.72 -4.50 2.18
CA ALA A 94 -12.26 -3.54 3.14
C ALA A 94 -13.79 -3.51 3.15
N LEU A 95 -14.44 -3.61 1.98
CA LEU A 95 -15.90 -3.74 1.87
C LEU A 95 -16.39 -5.08 2.45
N ASN A 96 -15.70 -6.17 2.15
CA ASN A 96 -16.07 -7.51 2.61
C ASN A 96 -15.86 -7.70 4.11
N CYS A 97 -14.82 -7.09 4.68
CA CYS A 97 -14.55 -7.12 6.13
C CYS A 97 -15.33 -6.04 6.91
N GLU A 98 -16.14 -5.21 6.22
CA GLU A 98 -16.89 -4.09 6.82
C GLU A 98 -15.99 -3.11 7.58
N THR A 99 -14.76 -2.90 7.11
CA THR A 99 -13.77 -2.02 7.78
C THR A 99 -13.91 -0.57 7.38
N LEU A 100 -14.78 -0.25 6.43
CA LEU A 100 -15.08 1.11 6.00
C LEU A 100 -16.32 1.63 6.72
N SER A 101 -16.24 2.85 7.24
CA SER A 101 -17.36 3.54 7.84
C SER A 101 -18.50 3.77 6.84
N ARG A 102 -19.74 3.80 7.34
CA ARG A 102 -20.94 3.98 6.49
C ARG A 102 -20.88 5.25 5.61
N PRO A 103 -20.45 6.43 6.13
CA PRO A 103 -20.32 7.63 5.31
C PRO A 103 -19.35 7.46 4.13
N VAL A 104 -18.24 6.73 4.33
CA VAL A 104 -17.25 6.44 3.28
C VAL A 104 -17.86 5.55 2.20
N VAL A 105 -18.62 4.52 2.58
CA VAL A 105 -19.28 3.63 1.61
C VAL A 105 -20.39 4.35 0.84
N ASP A 106 -21.15 5.22 1.50
CA ASP A 106 -22.18 6.02 0.85
C ASP A 106 -21.54 6.99 -0.17
N GLN A 107 -20.45 7.68 0.19
CA GLN A 107 -19.70 8.53 -0.74
C GLN A 107 -19.06 7.75 -1.89
N LEU A 108 -18.50 6.57 -1.62
CA LEU A 108 -18.00 5.66 -2.65
C LEU A 108 -19.12 5.24 -3.63
N THR A 109 -20.33 5.06 -3.12
CA THR A 109 -21.50 4.75 -3.96
C THR A 109 -21.87 5.95 -4.86
N VAL A 110 -21.77 7.18 -4.37
CA VAL A 110 -21.97 8.38 -5.20
C VAL A 110 -20.86 8.52 -6.25
N LEU A 111 -19.60 8.28 -5.86
CA LEU A 111 -18.45 8.26 -6.78
C LEU A 111 -18.66 7.26 -7.92
N THR A 112 -19.05 6.03 -7.61
CA THR A 112 -19.24 4.96 -8.59
C THR A 112 -20.38 5.26 -9.56
N ARG A 113 -21.44 5.95 -9.13
CA ARG A 113 -22.50 6.44 -10.05
C ARG A 113 -21.97 7.44 -11.08
N ALA A 114 -21.10 8.38 -10.68
CA ALA A 114 -20.46 9.30 -11.63
C ALA A 114 -19.53 8.55 -12.61
N MET A 115 -18.82 7.52 -12.12
CA MET A 115 -18.00 6.65 -12.97
C MET A 115 -18.84 5.88 -13.99
N GLU A 116 -19.99 5.33 -13.58
CA GLU A 116 -20.91 4.60 -14.47
C GLU A 116 -21.54 5.52 -15.53
N ALA A 117 -21.78 6.79 -15.18
CA ALA A 117 -22.22 7.82 -16.12
C ALA A 117 -21.10 8.32 -17.07
N HIS A 118 -19.88 7.80 -16.94
CA HIS A 118 -18.67 8.26 -17.65
C HIS A 118 -18.35 9.76 -17.43
N ASP A 119 -18.84 10.36 -16.33
CA ASP A 119 -18.57 11.75 -15.96
C ASP A 119 -17.23 11.85 -15.21
N ARG A 120 -16.15 11.90 -16.00
CA ARG A 120 -14.77 12.00 -15.48
C ARG A 120 -14.54 13.22 -14.58
N PRO A 121 -14.93 14.45 -14.94
CA PRO A 121 -14.78 15.61 -14.07
C PRO A 121 -15.48 15.44 -12.71
N ALA A 122 -16.74 14.99 -12.71
CA ALA A 122 -17.47 14.78 -11.46
C ALA A 122 -16.85 13.65 -10.63
N ALA A 123 -16.47 12.54 -11.25
CA ALA A 123 -15.82 11.42 -10.57
C ALA A 123 -14.48 11.83 -9.94
N LEU A 124 -13.66 12.64 -10.63
CA LEU A 124 -12.42 13.17 -10.05
C LEU A 124 -12.69 14.08 -8.84
N ALA A 125 -13.68 14.97 -8.92
CA ALA A 125 -14.04 15.85 -7.82
C ALA A 125 -14.50 15.05 -6.59
N LEU A 126 -15.38 14.07 -6.80
CA LEU A 126 -15.85 13.14 -5.76
C LEU A 126 -14.71 12.29 -5.19
N HIS A 127 -13.75 11.88 -6.02
CA HIS A 127 -12.59 11.12 -5.57
C HIS A 127 -11.70 11.94 -4.61
N VAL A 128 -11.40 13.19 -4.96
CA VAL A 128 -10.60 14.09 -4.11
C VAL A 128 -11.33 14.37 -2.80
N ASP A 129 -12.64 14.63 -2.87
CA ASP A 129 -13.47 14.84 -1.70
C ASP A 129 -13.50 13.62 -0.76
N LEU A 130 -13.72 12.42 -1.31
CA LEU A 130 -13.69 11.17 -0.56
C LEU A 130 -12.31 10.92 0.07
N LEU A 131 -11.23 11.19 -0.66
CA LEU A 131 -9.86 11.10 -0.13
C LEU A 131 -9.64 12.07 1.03
N THR A 132 -10.15 13.30 0.94
CA THR A 132 -9.97 14.35 1.94
C THR A 132 -10.77 14.08 3.21
N ARG A 133 -12.01 13.57 3.07
CA ARG A 133 -12.90 13.32 4.20
C ARG A 133 -12.71 11.93 4.80
N GLY A 134 -12.68 10.89 3.96
CA GLY A 134 -12.58 9.51 4.42
C GLY A 134 -11.24 9.16 5.06
N SER A 135 -10.13 9.81 4.67
CA SER A 135 -8.81 9.54 5.29
C SER A 135 -8.71 10.01 6.74
N GLN A 136 -9.68 10.81 7.21
CA GLN A 136 -9.75 11.23 8.61
C GLN A 136 -10.30 10.12 9.51
N THR A 137 -11.05 9.17 8.95
CA THR A 137 -11.78 8.13 9.70
C THR A 137 -11.33 6.71 9.34
N ASP A 138 -10.85 6.49 8.11
CA ASP A 138 -10.64 5.17 7.53
C ASP A 138 -9.30 5.11 6.77
N ASP A 139 -8.65 3.94 6.76
CA ASP A 139 -7.42 3.72 6.00
C ASP A 139 -7.74 3.43 4.52
N ILE A 140 -7.95 4.50 3.76
CA ILE A 140 -8.39 4.42 2.35
C ILE A 140 -7.26 4.67 1.34
N GLY A 141 -6.11 5.16 1.79
CA GLY A 141 -5.03 5.62 0.93
C GLY A 141 -4.48 4.54 -0.01
N MET A 142 -4.45 3.28 0.43
CA MET A 142 -3.86 2.17 -0.32
C MET A 142 -4.56 1.91 -1.66
N TRP A 143 -5.89 1.94 -1.69
CA TRP A 143 -6.70 1.60 -2.87
C TRP A 143 -7.17 2.83 -3.66
N MET A 144 -7.11 4.03 -3.08
CA MET A 144 -7.52 5.28 -3.75
C MET A 144 -6.77 5.54 -5.06
N SER A 145 -5.48 5.20 -5.12
CA SER A 145 -4.71 5.31 -6.37
C SER A 145 -5.27 4.44 -7.49
N GLY A 146 -5.76 3.24 -7.18
CA GLY A 146 -6.43 2.36 -8.14
C GLY A 146 -7.76 2.94 -8.61
N VAL A 147 -8.57 3.49 -7.70
CA VAL A 147 -9.85 4.13 -8.06
C VAL A 147 -9.62 5.32 -9.00
N LYS A 148 -8.63 6.16 -8.72
CA LYS A 148 -8.23 7.24 -9.62
C LYS A 148 -7.85 6.73 -11.00
N GLN A 149 -7.06 5.65 -11.06
CA GLN A 149 -6.66 5.05 -12.33
C GLN A 149 -7.88 4.53 -13.12
N LEU A 150 -8.85 3.87 -12.47
CA LEU A 150 -10.11 3.48 -13.12
C LEU A 150 -10.87 4.68 -13.70
N ILE A 151 -10.93 5.81 -12.98
CA ILE A 151 -11.56 7.04 -13.49
C ILE A 151 -10.87 7.54 -14.77
N MET A 152 -9.54 7.39 -14.87
CA MET A 152 -8.79 7.76 -16.07
C MET A 152 -9.07 6.85 -17.27
N THR A 153 -9.60 5.64 -17.04
CA THR A 153 -9.92 4.66 -18.09
C THR A 153 -11.35 4.76 -18.64
N LEU A 154 -12.20 5.62 -18.07
CA LEU A 154 -13.60 5.80 -18.47
C LEU A 154 -13.77 6.28 -19.92
#